data_AF-A0A1X7VH44-F1
#
_entry.id   AF-A0A1X7VH44-F1
#
_cell.length_a   1.000
_cell.length_b   1.000
_cell.length_c   1.000
_cell.angle_alpha   90.00
_cell.angle_beta   90.00
_cell.angle_gamma   90.00
#
_symmetry.space_group_name_H-M   'P 1'
#
loop_
_entity.id
_entity.type
_entity.pdbx_description
1 polymer ?
#
loop_
_entity_poly.entity_id
_entity_poly.type
_entity_poly.pdbx_seq_one_letter_code
_entity_poly.pdbx_strand_id
1 'polypeptide(L)'
;MNVKEAPINNRQEHLDLLCFPTLFPTGQYREHHPRQSYPAQTLSFSEYIKSRLLNKDSRFRRNHSYCLHYYGLKINKALKTGIYNLLKTSRGNVGQTVAEILEKINVLDEEFEGNLTTMLAPIRSTNQYWFRVKGEAKAMITEYGSPTLFLTLSCAEYDSADIAQYLRK
;
A
#
# COMPACT_ATOMS: atom_id res chain seq x y z
N MET A 1 10.93 -27.27 -15.88
CA MET A 1 11.20 -26.17 -16.82
C MET A 1 12.31 -25.32 -16.23
N ASN A 2 13.56 -25.51 -16.66
CA ASN A 2 14.67 -24.66 -16.21
C ASN A 2 14.62 -23.35 -16.98
N VAL A 3 14.20 -22.29 -16.31
CA VAL A 3 14.24 -20.93 -16.86
C VAL A 3 15.72 -20.54 -16.97
N LYS A 4 16.23 -20.50 -18.21
CA LYS A 4 17.64 -20.16 -18.53
C LYS A 4 17.89 -18.66 -18.70
N GLU A 5 16.84 -17.84 -18.60
CA GLU A 5 16.92 -16.41 -18.82
C GLU A 5 17.39 -15.68 -17.56
N ALA A 6 18.17 -14.62 -17.76
CA ALA A 6 18.63 -13.78 -16.66
C ALA A 6 17.43 -13.13 -15.95
N PRO A 7 17.45 -13.02 -14.62
CA PRO A 7 16.35 -12.38 -13.88
C PRO A 7 16.18 -10.93 -14.31
N ILE A 8 14.92 -10.51 -14.45
CA ILE A 8 14.56 -9.14 -14.83
C ILE A 8 15.00 -8.17 -13.75
N ASN A 9 15.61 -7.06 -14.16
CA ASN A 9 16.08 -6.05 -13.21
C ASN A 9 14.92 -5.20 -12.70
N ASN A 10 14.68 -5.22 -11.39
CA ASN A 10 13.61 -4.47 -10.71
C ASN A 10 13.70 -2.93 -10.84
N ARG A 11 14.78 -2.41 -11.44
CA ARG A 11 14.99 -0.96 -11.68
C ARG A 11 14.59 -0.52 -13.09
N GLN A 12 14.16 -1.45 -13.95
CA GLN A 12 13.71 -1.11 -15.30
C GLN A 12 12.42 -0.29 -15.27
N GLU A 13 12.34 0.74 -16.11
CA GLU A 13 11.20 1.66 -16.16
C GLU A 13 9.90 0.96 -16.63
N HIS A 14 10.02 -0.10 -17.42
CA HIS A 14 8.90 -0.85 -18.00
C HIS A 14 8.74 -2.24 -17.37
N LEU A 15 9.13 -2.38 -16.09
CA LEU A 15 9.06 -3.63 -15.34
C LEU A 15 7.64 -4.22 -15.30
N ASP A 16 6.63 -3.37 -15.16
CA ASP A 16 5.21 -3.76 -15.14
C ASP A 16 4.77 -4.44 -16.43
N LEU A 17 5.23 -3.93 -17.58
CA LEU A 17 4.99 -4.52 -18.89
C LEU A 17 5.68 -5.89 -19.05
N LEU A 18 6.93 -5.99 -18.61
CA LEU A 18 7.71 -7.23 -18.73
C LEU A 18 7.16 -8.34 -17.84
N CYS A 19 6.73 -8.00 -16.62
CA CYS A 19 6.18 -8.97 -15.68
C CYS A 19 4.73 -9.35 -16.00
N PHE A 20 3.96 -8.48 -16.65
CA PHE A 20 2.52 -8.68 -16.88
C PHE A 20 2.09 -8.41 -18.34
N PRO A 21 2.70 -9.05 -19.35
CA PRO A 21 2.41 -8.77 -20.75
C PRO A 21 0.93 -8.98 -21.13
N THR A 22 0.26 -9.95 -20.48
CA THR A 22 -1.18 -10.21 -20.70
C THR A 22 -2.10 -9.10 -20.22
N LEU A 23 -1.66 -8.27 -19.28
CA LEU A 23 -2.42 -7.11 -18.79
C LEU A 23 -2.24 -5.88 -19.69
N PHE A 24 -1.17 -5.85 -20.48
CA PHE A 24 -0.80 -4.74 -21.36
C PHE A 24 -0.66 -5.20 -22.81
N PRO A 25 -1.76 -5.61 -23.47
CA PRO A 25 -1.71 -6.16 -24.83
C PRO A 25 -1.18 -5.18 -25.88
N THR A 26 -1.30 -3.88 -25.63
CA THR A 26 -0.80 -2.81 -26.53
C THR A 26 0.56 -2.26 -26.10
N GLY A 27 1.11 -2.68 -24.95
CA GLY A 27 2.33 -2.11 -24.37
C GLY A 27 2.23 -0.63 -23.93
N GLN A 28 1.04 -0.03 -23.99
CA GLN A 28 0.82 1.39 -23.71
C GLN A 28 0.23 1.63 -22.32
N TYR A 29 0.25 2.89 -21.89
CA TYR A 29 -0.33 3.35 -20.62
C TYR A 29 0.28 2.71 -19.35
N ARG A 30 1.57 2.37 -19.39
CA ARG A 30 2.36 2.01 -18.19
C ARG A 30 2.42 3.14 -17.16
N GLU A 31 2.99 2.86 -15.99
CA GLU A 31 3.14 3.86 -14.91
C GLU A 31 3.79 5.16 -15.41
N HIS A 32 4.94 5.03 -16.07
CA HIS A 32 5.75 6.13 -16.61
C HIS A 32 5.42 6.50 -18.06
N HIS A 33 4.27 6.07 -18.60
CA HIS A 33 3.91 6.40 -19.96
C HIS A 33 3.65 7.91 -20.10
N PRO A 34 4.21 8.59 -21.11
CA PRO A 34 3.88 9.98 -21.40
C PRO A 34 2.39 10.13 -21.67
N ARG A 35 1.72 11.06 -20.98
CA ARG A 35 0.29 11.33 -21.19
C ARG A 35 0.16 12.60 -22.00
N GLN A 36 -0.55 12.53 -23.12
CA GLN A 36 -0.78 13.65 -24.04
C GLN A 36 -1.88 14.58 -23.51
N SER A 37 -1.75 15.05 -22.28
CA SER A 37 -2.65 16.03 -21.67
C SER A 37 -1.92 17.36 -21.49
N TYR A 38 -2.57 18.50 -21.74
CA TYR A 38 -2.04 19.82 -21.42
C TYR A 38 -2.75 20.40 -20.19
N PRO A 39 -2.01 20.85 -19.15
CA PRO A 39 -0.58 20.65 -18.94
C PRO A 39 -0.22 19.15 -18.75
N ALA A 40 1.04 18.78 -18.98
CA ALA A 40 1.52 17.40 -18.86
C ALA A 40 1.28 16.83 -17.46
N GLN A 41 0.16 16.14 -17.26
CA GLN A 41 -0.16 15.51 -15.99
C GLN A 41 0.62 14.20 -15.87
N THR A 42 1.65 14.21 -15.02
CA THR A 42 2.25 13.00 -14.49
C THR A 42 1.39 12.50 -13.34
N LEU A 43 0.85 11.27 -13.45
CA LEU A 43 0.20 10.66 -12.30
C LEU A 43 1.27 10.26 -11.29
N SER A 44 1.01 10.53 -10.02
CA SER A 44 1.77 9.91 -8.95
C SER A 44 1.59 8.39 -8.96
N PHE A 45 2.56 7.67 -8.39
CA PHE A 45 2.50 6.22 -8.17
C PHE A 45 1.15 5.76 -7.58
N SER A 46 0.67 6.49 -6.56
CA SER A 46 -0.60 6.18 -5.88
C SER A 46 -1.81 6.40 -6.79
N GLU A 47 -1.83 7.48 -7.57
CA GLU A 47 -2.93 7.77 -8.50
C GLU A 47 -2.96 6.77 -9.65
N TYR A 48 -1.80 6.39 -10.19
CA TYR A 48 -1.70 5.38 -11.22
C TYR A 48 -2.27 4.04 -10.74
N ILE A 49 -1.84 3.53 -9.58
CA ILE A 49 -2.34 2.26 -9.05
C ILE A 49 -3.84 2.32 -8.77
N LYS A 50 -4.32 3.41 -8.15
CA LYS A 50 -5.76 3.61 -7.92
C LYS A 50 -6.52 3.60 -9.25
N SER A 51 -6.03 4.28 -10.28
CA SER A 51 -6.67 4.31 -11.61
C SER A 51 -6.76 2.94 -12.27
N ARG A 52 -5.83 2.02 -11.96
CA ARG A 52 -5.80 0.63 -12.47
C ARG A 52 -6.72 -0.28 -11.66
N LEU A 53 -6.67 -0.19 -10.33
CA LEU A 53 -7.46 -1.04 -9.43
C LEU A 53 -8.95 -0.66 -9.41
N LEU A 54 -9.25 0.64 -9.49
CA LEU A 54 -10.62 1.18 -9.46
C LEU A 54 -11.21 1.34 -10.87
N ASN A 55 -10.49 0.93 -11.91
CA ASN A 55 -10.99 1.00 -13.28
C ASN A 55 -12.26 0.15 -13.45
N LYS A 56 -13.17 0.57 -14.33
CA LYS A 56 -14.32 -0.26 -14.77
C LYS A 56 -13.84 -1.63 -15.25
N ASP A 57 -12.72 -1.65 -15.96
CA ASP A 57 -12.07 -2.87 -16.37
C ASP A 57 -11.45 -3.62 -15.17
N SER A 58 -11.92 -4.84 -14.94
CA SER A 58 -11.52 -5.65 -13.78
C SER A 58 -10.20 -6.40 -13.96
N ARG A 59 -9.61 -6.43 -15.17
CA ARG A 59 -8.41 -7.23 -15.49
C ARG A 59 -7.27 -7.04 -14.49
N PHE A 60 -6.94 -5.79 -14.15
CA PHE A 60 -5.86 -5.47 -13.21
C PHE A 60 -6.17 -5.87 -11.78
N ARG A 61 -7.41 -5.62 -11.30
CA ARG A 61 -7.80 -5.95 -9.92
C ARG A 61 -7.96 -7.46 -9.70
N ARG A 62 -8.33 -8.21 -10.74
CA ARG A 62 -8.49 -9.67 -10.69
C ARG A 62 -7.15 -10.41 -10.74
N ASN A 63 -6.10 -9.79 -11.28
CA ASN A 63 -4.78 -10.38 -11.30
C ASN A 63 -4.10 -10.21 -9.94
N HIS A 64 -4.06 -11.29 -9.16
CA HIS A 64 -3.47 -11.29 -7.82
C HIS A 64 -1.97 -10.98 -7.85
N SER A 65 -1.22 -11.55 -8.80
CA SER A 65 0.22 -11.30 -8.95
C SER A 65 0.52 -9.82 -9.22
N TYR A 66 -0.29 -9.15 -10.03
CA TYR A 66 -0.19 -7.70 -10.26
C TYR A 66 -0.46 -6.90 -8.99
N CYS A 67 -1.52 -7.25 -8.26
CA CYS A 67 -1.85 -6.59 -6.99
C CYS A 67 -0.74 -6.75 -5.95
N LEU A 68 -0.19 -7.96 -5.79
CA LEU A 68 0.91 -8.24 -4.88
C LEU A 68 2.21 -7.53 -5.30
N HIS A 69 2.51 -7.48 -6.59
CA HIS A 69 3.67 -6.76 -7.11
C HIS A 69 3.64 -5.28 -6.72
N TYR A 70 2.52 -4.58 -6.99
CA TYR A 70 2.38 -3.18 -6.62
C TYR A 70 2.28 -2.95 -5.11
N TYR A 71 1.75 -3.92 -4.37
CA TYR A 71 1.80 -3.90 -2.90
C TYR A 71 3.25 -3.96 -2.39
N GLY A 72 4.07 -4.85 -2.94
CA GLY A 72 5.50 -4.92 -2.64
C GLY A 72 6.26 -3.64 -3.01
N LEU A 73 5.99 -3.07 -4.19
CA LEU A 73 6.57 -1.78 -4.59
C LEU A 73 6.19 -0.65 -3.62
N LYS A 74 4.94 -0.63 -3.16
CA LYS A 74 4.46 0.33 -2.16
C LYS A 74 5.22 0.20 -0.85
N ILE A 75 5.42 -1.03 -0.34
CA ILE A 75 6.21 -1.29 0.88
C ILE A 75 7.65 -0.82 0.68
N ASN A 76 8.28 -1.20 -0.43
CA ASN A 76 9.65 -0.81 -0.75
C ASN A 76 9.82 0.71 -0.84
N LYS A 77 8.84 1.42 -1.40
CA LYS A 77 8.85 2.89 -1.46
C LYS A 77 8.76 3.50 -0.06
N ALA A 78 7.86 2.98 0.79
CA ALA A 78 7.75 3.42 2.18
C ALA A 78 9.03 3.16 2.98
N LEU A 79 9.65 1.98 2.82
CA LEU A 79 10.94 1.66 3.44
C LEU A 79 12.04 2.60 2.99
N LYS A 80 12.20 2.85 1.68
CA LYS A 80 13.21 3.77 1.16
C LYS A 80 13.06 5.18 1.73
N THR A 81 11.84 5.71 1.74
CA THR A 81 11.55 7.02 2.32
C THR A 81 11.81 7.03 3.83
N GLY A 82 11.40 5.98 4.53
CA GLY A 82 11.64 5.83 5.96
C GLY A 82 13.13 5.83 6.30
N ILE A 83 13.92 4.97 5.65
CA ILE A 83 15.37 4.88 5.85
C ILE A 83 16.03 6.23 5.55
N TYR A 84 15.65 6.89 4.46
CA TYR A 84 16.18 8.20 4.13
C TYR A 84 15.92 9.23 5.23
N ASN A 85 14.69 9.27 5.76
CA ASN A 85 14.33 10.18 6.85
C ASN A 85 15.09 9.82 8.14
N LEU A 86 15.20 8.53 8.48
CA LEU A 86 15.94 8.04 9.64
C LEU A 86 17.40 8.52 9.62
N LEU A 87 18.09 8.31 8.49
CA LEU A 87 19.47 8.72 8.30
C LEU A 87 19.63 10.25 8.35
N LYS A 88 18.62 11.00 7.89
CA LYS A 88 18.62 12.46 7.94
C LYS A 88 18.46 12.98 9.38
N THR A 89 17.58 12.38 10.17
CA THR A 89 17.27 12.84 11.54
C THR A 89 18.33 12.43 12.55
N SER A 90 18.96 11.26 12.42
CA SER A 90 19.73 10.66 13.53
C SER A 90 20.99 11.43 13.94
N ARG A 91 21.59 12.30 13.10
CA ARG A 91 22.70 13.22 13.46
C ARG A 91 22.88 14.43 12.51
N GLY A 92 21.83 14.90 11.82
CA GLY A 92 21.92 16.13 11.01
C GLY A 92 22.87 16.04 9.80
N ASN A 93 22.62 15.10 8.87
CA ASN A 93 23.39 14.91 7.63
C ASN A 93 24.86 14.47 7.78
N VAL A 94 25.34 14.10 8.97
CA VAL A 94 26.63 13.43 9.10
C VAL A 94 26.48 11.98 8.62
N GLY A 95 27.20 11.61 7.55
CA GLY A 95 27.15 10.25 7.02
C GLY A 95 27.53 9.23 8.09
N GLN A 96 26.68 8.23 8.32
CA GLN A 96 26.94 7.13 9.25
C GLN A 96 27.46 5.91 8.49
N THR A 97 28.46 5.24 9.06
CA THR A 97 28.90 3.94 8.55
C THR A 97 27.95 2.82 9.00
N VAL A 98 27.93 1.70 8.27
CA VAL A 98 27.14 0.52 8.65
C VAL A 98 27.54 -0.01 10.03
N ALA A 99 28.83 0.10 10.38
CA ALA A 99 29.34 -0.33 11.68
C ALA A 99 28.74 0.48 12.84
N GLU A 100 28.67 1.81 12.72
CA GLU A 100 28.06 2.68 13.74
C GLU A 100 26.57 2.36 13.94
N ILE A 101 25.84 2.06 12.86
CA ILE A 101 24.42 1.69 12.96
C ILE A 101 24.26 0.36 13.70
N LEU A 102 25.11 -0.63 13.40
CA LEU A 102 25.09 -1.92 14.07
C LEU A 102 25.45 -1.79 15.56
N GLU A 103 26.39 -0.91 15.90
CA GLU A 103 26.72 -0.59 17.28
C GLU A 103 25.50 -0.02 18.02
N LYS A 104 24.80 0.96 17.44
CA LYS A 104 23.57 1.52 18.04
C LYS A 104 22.48 0.49 18.28
N ILE A 105 22.34 -0.47 17.36
CA ILE A 105 21.40 -1.59 17.53
C ILE A 105 21.81 -2.48 18.70
N ASN A 106 23.11 -2.77 18.82
CA ASN A 106 23.64 -3.61 19.92
C ASN A 106 23.55 -2.91 21.28
N VAL A 107 23.74 -1.59 21.32
CA VAL A 107 23.67 -0.77 22.53
C VAL A 107 22.22 -0.44 22.93
N LEU A 108 21.23 -0.80 22.11
CA LEU A 108 19.80 -0.50 22.33
C LEU A 108 19.58 1.00 22.55
N ASP A 109 20.18 1.82 21.69
CA ASP A 109 20.06 3.28 21.76
C ASP A 109 18.58 3.72 21.63
N GLU A 110 18.02 4.32 22.69
CA GLU A 110 16.59 4.66 22.78
C GLU A 110 16.16 5.65 21.68
N GLU A 111 17.01 6.62 21.36
CA GLU A 111 16.73 7.61 20.31
C GLU A 111 16.65 6.92 18.94
N PHE A 112 17.58 6.01 18.66
CA PHE A 112 17.58 5.25 17.42
C PHE A 112 16.38 4.31 17.32
N GLU A 113 15.99 3.65 18.41
CA GLU A 113 14.80 2.81 18.46
C GLU A 113 13.51 3.63 18.21
N GLY A 114 13.36 4.79 18.85
CA GLY A 114 12.25 5.71 18.61
C GLY A 114 12.15 6.14 17.14
N ASN A 115 13.28 6.43 16.51
CA ASN A 115 13.35 6.74 15.09
C ASN A 115 12.96 5.54 14.21
N LEU A 116 13.38 4.31 14.55
CA LEU A 116 12.99 3.08 13.86
C LEU A 116 11.48 2.80 13.98
N THR A 117 10.90 3.01 15.16
CA THR A 117 9.45 2.82 15.35
C THR A 117 8.64 3.75 14.43
N THR A 118 9.06 5.01 14.34
CA THR A 118 8.47 6.02 13.44
C THR A 118 8.64 5.63 11.97
N MET A 119 9.81 5.10 11.60
CA MET A 119 10.11 4.62 10.24
C MET A 119 9.16 3.50 9.78
N LEU A 120 8.85 2.57 10.68
CA LEU A 120 8.04 1.38 10.39
C LEU A 120 6.53 1.62 10.54
N ALA A 121 6.12 2.65 11.28
CA ALA A 121 4.72 3.02 11.49
C ALA A 121 3.85 3.17 10.21
N PRO A 122 4.32 3.67 9.05
CA PRO A 122 3.51 3.73 7.83
C PRO A 122 3.35 2.37 7.11
N ILE A 123 4.16 1.37 7.43
CA ILE A 123 4.17 0.08 6.73
C ILE A 123 3.14 -0.84 7.38
N ARG A 124 2.08 -1.18 6.64
CA ARG A 124 1.05 -2.10 7.13
C ARG A 124 1.65 -3.47 7.43
N SER A 125 1.07 -4.14 8.43
CA SER A 125 1.52 -5.44 8.96
C SER A 125 2.77 -5.41 9.82
N THR A 126 3.37 -4.23 10.12
CA THR A 126 4.39 -4.12 11.17
C THR A 126 3.74 -3.97 12.55
N ASN A 127 4.44 -4.40 13.60
CA ASN A 127 3.99 -4.18 14.98
C ASN A 127 3.83 -2.68 15.28
N GLN A 128 4.71 -1.84 14.73
CA GLN A 128 4.68 -0.39 14.93
C GLN A 128 3.45 0.27 14.30
N TYR A 129 3.03 -0.21 13.12
CA TYR A 129 1.76 0.20 12.52
C TYR A 129 0.57 -0.15 13.43
N TRP A 130 0.52 -1.38 13.94
CA TRP A 130 -0.57 -1.82 14.81
C TRP A 130 -0.56 -1.13 16.18
N PHE A 131 0.61 -0.80 16.71
CA PHE A 131 0.74 -0.03 17.94
C PHE A 131 0.10 1.36 17.79
N ARG A 132 0.40 2.07 16.69
CA ARG A 132 -0.24 3.36 16.39
C ARG A 132 -1.76 3.23 16.25
N VAL A 133 -2.24 2.29 15.44
CA VAL A 133 -3.69 2.07 15.22
C VAL A 133 -4.41 1.71 16.52
N LYS A 134 -3.80 0.89 17.36
CA LYS A 134 -4.33 0.56 18.70
C LYS A 134 -4.38 1.79 19.60
N GLY A 135 -3.37 2.66 19.55
CA GLY A 135 -3.35 3.93 20.28
C GLY A 135 -4.47 4.86 19.83
N GLU A 136 -4.64 5.03 18.52
CA GLU A 136 -5.74 5.81 17.93
C GLU A 136 -7.11 5.27 18.37
N ALA A 137 -7.31 3.95 18.31
CA ALA A 137 -8.56 3.31 18.75
C ALA A 137 -8.83 3.53 20.25
N LYS A 138 -7.80 3.44 21.10
CA LYS A 138 -7.94 3.74 22.54
C LYS A 138 -8.33 5.19 22.78
N ALA A 139 -7.70 6.13 22.08
CA ALA A 139 -8.02 7.55 22.17
C ALA A 139 -9.47 7.83 21.74
N MET A 140 -9.95 7.16 20.68
CA MET A 140 -11.36 7.24 20.28
C MET A 140 -12.31 6.72 21.36
N ILE A 141 -11.96 5.61 22.01
CA ILE A 141 -12.80 5.04 23.09
C ILE A 141 -12.85 5.97 24.30
N THR A 142 -11.74 6.62 24.65
CA THR A 142 -11.71 7.55 25.79
C THR A 142 -12.48 8.84 25.51
N GLU A 143 -12.39 9.38 24.28
CA GLU A 143 -13.02 10.66 23.91
C GLU A 143 -14.49 10.50 23.49
N TYR A 144 -14.80 9.52 22.66
CA TYR A 144 -16.14 9.32 22.08
C TYR A 144 -16.96 8.26 22.81
N GLY A 145 -16.35 7.50 23.73
CA GLY A 145 -16.99 6.39 24.42
C GLY A 145 -16.89 5.06 23.65
N SER A 146 -17.53 4.03 24.20
CA SER A 146 -17.48 2.67 23.66
C SER A 146 -18.12 2.61 22.25
N PRO A 147 -17.47 1.97 21.25
CA PRO A 147 -18.05 1.82 19.94
C PRO A 147 -19.36 1.03 20.03
N THR A 148 -20.44 1.62 19.49
CA THR A 148 -21.76 0.99 19.46
C THR A 148 -22.06 0.57 18.02
N LEU A 149 -22.34 -0.72 17.81
CA LEU A 149 -22.79 -1.23 16.51
C LEU A 149 -24.28 -0.95 16.35
N PHE A 150 -24.64 -0.12 15.37
CA PHE A 150 -26.02 0.08 14.94
C PHE A 150 -26.26 -0.69 13.65
N LEU A 151 -27.20 -1.64 13.67
CA LEU A 151 -27.55 -2.47 12.53
C LEU A 151 -29.05 -2.36 12.28
N THR A 152 -29.44 -1.82 11.13
CA THR A 152 -30.81 -1.88 10.63
C THR A 152 -30.92 -3.01 9.63
N LEU A 153 -31.63 -4.07 10.01
CA LEU A 153 -31.99 -5.15 9.10
C LEU A 153 -33.36 -4.81 8.50
N SER A 154 -33.41 -4.65 7.18
CA SER A 154 -34.67 -4.59 6.45
C SER A 154 -34.85 -5.91 5.71
N CYS A 155 -36.10 -6.36 5.57
CA CYS A 155 -36.40 -7.46 4.68
C CYS A 155 -36.33 -6.95 3.24
N ALA A 156 -35.76 -7.72 2.33
CA ALA A 156 -35.84 -7.43 0.90
C ALA A 156 -37.24 -7.83 0.40
N GLU A 157 -38.27 -7.09 0.84
CA GLU A 157 -39.69 -7.42 0.64
C GLU A 157 -40.05 -7.62 -0.83
N TYR A 158 -39.39 -6.87 -1.73
CA TYR A 158 -39.59 -6.98 -3.18
C TYR A 158 -38.96 -8.23 -3.81
N ASP A 159 -37.90 -8.78 -3.20
CA ASP A 159 -37.21 -10.00 -3.68
C ASP A 159 -37.69 -11.26 -2.95
N SER A 160 -38.49 -11.11 -1.88
CA SER A 160 -39.08 -12.23 -1.15
C SER A 160 -40.40 -12.67 -1.80
N ALA A 161 -40.40 -13.85 -2.40
CA ALA A 161 -41.59 -14.43 -3.02
C ALA A 161 -42.76 -14.59 -2.03
N ASP A 162 -42.46 -14.98 -0.77
CA ASP A 162 -43.47 -15.21 0.27
C ASP A 162 -44.15 -13.91 0.71
N ILE A 163 -43.38 -12.83 0.87
CA ILE A 163 -43.91 -11.51 1.26
C ILE A 163 -44.68 -10.89 0.09
N ALA A 164 -44.16 -11.00 -1.13
CA ALA A 164 -44.85 -10.55 -2.33
C ALA A 164 -46.19 -11.27 -2.53
N GLN A 165 -46.31 -12.54 -2.14
CA GLN A 165 -47.57 -13.28 -2.17
C GLN A 165 -48.56 -12.81 -1.09
N TYR A 166 -48.08 -12.50 0.12
CA TYR A 166 -48.91 -12.01 1.21
C TYR A 166 -49.49 -10.61 0.94
N LEU A 167 -48.68 -9.68 0.39
CA LEU A 167 -49.08 -8.29 0.11
C LEU A 167 -50.04 -8.14 -1.09
N ARG A 168 -50.19 -9.17 -1.93
CA ARG A 168 -51.05 -9.16 -3.13
C ARG A 168 -52.50 -9.59 -2.87
N LYS A 169 -52.89 -9.79 -1.61
CA LYS A 169 -54.30 -9.99 -1.22
C LYS A 169 -54.94 -8.67 -0.83
#